data_AF-A0A8T5H504-F1
#
_entry.id   AF-A0A8T5H504-F1
#
_cell.length_a   1.000
_cell.length_b   1.000
_cell.length_c   1.000
_cell.angle_alpha   90.00
_cell.angle_beta   90.00
_cell.angle_gamma   90.00
#
_symmetry.space_group_name_H-M   'P 1'
#
loop_
_entity.id
_entity.type
_entity.pdbx_description
1 polymer ?
#
loop_
_entity_poly.entity_id
_entity_poly.type
_entity_poly.pdbx_seq_one_letter_code
_entity_poly.pdbx_strand_id
1 'polypeptide(L)'
;MLLMTQIMGWFLIAVGLLKVFDWKKFAENFSKYDLIAMRSNSYAYSYPILELLIGGTFLASWNVKIVAGILLVLMIIGVAGVIKSLKTHKKVQCACLGKLGHKLNINLTKFTLIEDIIMGGMALAIILL
;
A
#
# COMPACT_ATOMS: atom_id res chain seq x y z
N MET A 1 -9.33 -11.50 -15.38
CA MET A 1 -9.15 -10.03 -15.43
C MET A 1 -10.12 -9.30 -14.52
N LEU A 2 -11.43 -9.31 -14.82
CA LEU A 2 -12.43 -8.49 -14.10
C LEU A 2 -12.52 -8.79 -12.60
N LEU A 3 -12.46 -10.06 -12.21
CA LEU A 3 -12.49 -10.45 -10.80
C LEU A 3 -11.28 -9.92 -10.01
N MET A 4 -10.09 -9.93 -10.64
CA MET A 4 -8.85 -9.48 -10.00
C MET A 4 -8.87 -7.96 -9.79
N THR A 5 -9.32 -7.20 -10.78
CA THR A 5 -9.40 -5.74 -10.69
C THR A 5 -10.45 -5.29 -9.68
N GLN A 6 -11.60 -5.97 -9.61
CA GLN A 6 -12.64 -5.66 -8.63
C GLN A 6 -12.16 -5.93 -7.19
N ILE A 7 -11.55 -7.09 -6.93
CA ILE A 7 -11.03 -7.43 -5.60
C ILE A 7 -9.95 -6.43 -5.17
N MET A 8 -8.99 -6.14 -6.05
CA MET A 8 -7.93 -5.16 -5.75
C MET A 8 -8.49 -3.75 -5.55
N GLY A 9 -9.46 -3.34 -6.36
CA GLY A 9 -10.10 -2.03 -6.26
C GLY A 9 -10.80 -1.82 -4.93
N TRP A 10 -11.66 -2.77 -4.54
CA TRP A 10 -12.33 -2.73 -3.24
C TRP A 10 -11.36 -2.77 -2.06
N PHE A 11 -10.31 -3.58 -2.16
CA PHE A 11 -9.27 -3.67 -1.13
C PHE A 11 -8.53 -2.33 -0.96
N LEU A 12 -8.06 -1.72 -2.06
CA LEU A 12 -7.36 -0.44 -2.04
C LEU A 12 -8.25 0.71 -1.54
N ILE A 13 -9.53 0.72 -1.91
CA ILE A 13 -10.49 1.72 -1.40
C ILE A 13 -10.64 1.57 0.11
N ALA A 14 -10.91 0.36 0.60
CA ALA A 14 -11.12 0.11 2.03
C ALA A 14 -9.88 0.49 2.85
N VAL A 15 -8.70 0.04 2.41
CA VAL A 15 -7.42 0.30 3.08
C VAL A 15 -7.02 1.77 2.98
N GLY A 16 -7.20 2.41 1.81
CA GLY A 16 -6.95 3.83 1.60
C GLY A 16 -7.81 4.72 2.49
N LEU A 17 -9.10 4.39 2.66
CA LEU A 17 -10.01 5.13 3.54
C LEU A 17 -9.56 5.05 5.02
N LEU A 18 -9.12 3.86 5.47
CA LEU A 18 -8.59 3.69 6.82
C LEU A 18 -7.32 4.51 7.08
N LYS A 19 -6.50 4.70 6.04
CA LYS A 19 -5.29 5.54 6.10
C LYS A 19 -5.63 7.03 6.13
N VAL A 20 -6.61 7.48 5.34
CA VAL A 20 -7.09 8.87 5.35
C VAL A 20 -7.69 9.24 6.70
N PHE A 21 -8.37 8.31 7.38
CA PHE A 21 -8.97 8.59 8.69
C PHE A 21 -7.93 8.94 9.77
N ASP A 22 -6.71 8.39 9.67
CA ASP A 22 -5.59 8.66 10.59
C ASP A 22 -4.40 9.28 9.84
N TRP A 23 -4.68 10.23 8.93
CA TRP A 23 -3.73 10.76 7.94
C TRP A 23 -2.36 11.16 8.51
N LYS A 24 -2.33 11.96 9.59
CA LYS A 24 -1.07 12.42 10.20
C LYS A 24 -0.26 11.26 10.78
N LYS A 25 -0.90 10.42 11.57
CA LYS A 25 -0.27 9.23 12.18
C LYS A 25 0.20 8.22 11.14
N PHE A 26 -0.59 8.07 10.05
CA PHE A 26 -0.19 7.27 8.91
C PHE A 26 1.12 7.80 8.32
N ALA A 27 1.18 9.10 7.96
CA ALA A 27 2.38 9.69 7.37
C ALA A 27 3.60 9.55 8.27
N GLU A 28 3.46 9.83 9.57
CA GLU A 28 4.55 9.68 10.56
C GLU A 28 5.08 8.25 10.67
N ASN A 29 4.21 7.24 10.63
CA ASN A 29 4.63 5.84 10.71
C ASN A 29 5.12 5.30 9.37
N PHE A 30 4.51 5.70 8.27
CA PHE A 30 4.89 5.32 6.92
C PHE A 30 6.30 5.82 6.59
N SER A 31 6.62 7.07 6.96
CA SER A 31 7.96 7.65 6.85
C SER A 31 9.04 6.97 7.69
N LYS A 32 8.72 6.00 8.55
CA LYS A 32 9.74 5.26 9.33
C LYS A 32 10.32 4.07 8.59
N TYR A 33 9.63 3.54 7.58
CA TYR A 33 10.03 2.31 6.89
C TYR A 33 10.02 2.41 5.37
N ASP A 34 9.13 3.21 4.76
CA ASP A 34 9.10 3.37 3.31
C ASP A 34 10.27 4.23 2.83
N LEU A 35 10.94 3.78 1.77
CA LEU A 35 12.18 4.37 1.27
C LEU A 35 12.00 5.80 0.75
N ILE A 36 10.84 6.09 0.15
CA ILE A 36 10.54 7.41 -0.43
C ILE A 36 9.92 8.31 0.64
N ALA A 37 9.02 7.77 1.46
CA ALA A 37 8.37 8.51 2.54
C ALA A 37 9.36 8.97 3.63
N MET A 38 10.45 8.22 3.85
CA MET A 38 11.56 8.65 4.71
C MET A 38 12.22 9.95 4.24
N ARG A 39 12.19 10.24 2.93
CA ARG A 39 12.87 11.40 2.34
C ARG A 39 11.90 12.52 1.92
N SER A 40 10.63 12.20 1.71
CA SER A 40 9.59 13.16 1.31
C SER A 40 8.33 12.97 2.13
N ASN A 41 8.07 13.92 3.03
CA ASN A 41 6.81 13.98 3.77
C ASN A 41 5.63 14.19 2.82
N SER A 42 5.79 14.99 1.76
CA SER A 42 4.74 15.21 0.77
C SER A 42 4.28 13.88 0.14
N TYR A 43 5.21 12.98 -0.18
CA TYR A 43 4.87 11.64 -0.66
C TYR A 43 4.09 10.83 0.38
N ALA A 44 4.52 10.86 1.65
CA ALA A 44 3.84 10.16 2.73
C ALA A 44 2.40 10.62 2.92
N TYR A 45 2.13 11.92 2.80
CA TYR A 45 0.78 12.47 2.87
C TYR A 45 -0.03 12.21 1.60
N SER A 46 0.57 12.14 0.42
CA SER A 46 -0.15 11.86 -0.83
C SER A 46 -0.47 10.38 -1.05
N TYR A 47 0.25 9.46 -0.41
CA TYR A 47 0.11 8.01 -0.62
C TYR A 47 -1.32 7.47 -0.41
N PRO A 48 -2.07 7.82 0.65
CA PRO A 48 -3.44 7.34 0.83
C PRO A 48 -4.37 7.76 -0.31
N ILE A 49 -4.18 8.98 -0.84
CA ILE A 49 -4.96 9.48 -1.97
C ILE A 49 -4.63 8.68 -3.23
N LEU A 50 -3.35 8.39 -3.47
CA LEU A 50 -2.92 7.58 -4.60
C LEU A 50 -3.58 6.19 -4.58
N GLU A 51 -3.63 5.54 -3.41
CA GLU A 51 -4.31 4.25 -3.27
C GLU A 51 -5.81 4.32 -3.56
N LEU A 52 -6.49 5.37 -3.09
CA LEU A 52 -7.92 5.58 -3.38
C LEU A 52 -8.17 5.81 -4.88
N LEU A 53 -7.33 6.60 -5.54
CA LEU A 53 -7.42 6.86 -6.98
C LEU A 53 -7.19 5.58 -7.78
N ILE A 54 -6.13 4.84 -7.45
CA ILE A 54 -5.81 3.54 -8.08
C ILE A 54 -6.98 2.56 -7.87
N GLY A 55 -7.49 2.45 -6.64
CA GLY A 55 -8.64 1.59 -6.34
C GLY A 55 -9.90 1.97 -7.10
N GLY A 56 -10.19 3.26 -7.22
CA GLY A 56 -11.31 3.79 -8.02
C GLY A 56 -11.17 3.48 -9.51
N THR A 57 -9.97 3.64 -10.07
CA THR A 57 -9.71 3.30 -11.48
C THR A 57 -9.82 1.81 -11.76
N PHE A 58 -9.43 0.94 -10.81
CA PHE A 58 -9.65 -0.50 -10.91
C PHE A 58 -11.13 -0.88 -10.90
N LEU A 59 -11.95 -0.22 -10.06
CA LEU A 59 -13.40 -0.42 -10.05
C LEU A 59 -14.07 0.07 -11.33
N ALA A 60 -13.63 1.23 -11.85
CA ALA A 60 -14.08 1.77 -13.13
C ALA A 60 -13.58 0.98 -14.35
N SER A 61 -12.67 0.00 -14.14
CA SER A 61 -12.01 -0.77 -15.21
C SER A 61 -11.37 0.12 -16.29
N TRP A 62 -10.91 1.31 -15.90
CA TRP A 62 -10.35 2.31 -16.81
C TRP A 62 -8.82 2.18 -16.87
N ASN A 63 -8.27 1.96 -18.07
CA ASN A 63 -6.81 1.85 -18.31
C ASN A 63 -6.07 0.94 -17.31
N VAL A 64 -6.68 -0.21 -17.02
CA VAL A 64 -6.23 -1.16 -15.99
C VAL A 64 -4.74 -1.51 -16.08
N LYS A 65 -4.19 -1.71 -17.29
CA LYS A 65 -2.77 -2.10 -17.46
C LYS A 65 -1.80 -1.00 -17.00
N ILE A 66 -2.13 0.27 -17.28
CA ILE A 66 -1.30 1.42 -16.88
C ILE A 66 -1.33 1.58 -15.36
N VAL A 67 -2.54 1.52 -14.79
CA VAL A 67 -2.76 1.62 -13.35
C VAL A 67 -2.07 0.47 -12.60
N ALA A 68 -2.16 -0.76 -13.13
CA ALA A 68 -1.46 -1.92 -12.58
C ALA A 68 0.07 -1.73 -12.63
N GLY A 69 0.62 -1.14 -13.69
CA GLY A 69 2.04 -0.80 -13.77
C GLY A 69 2.47 0.17 -12.66
N ILE A 70 1.67 1.22 -12.41
CA ILE A 70 1.94 2.17 -11.32
C ILE A 70 1.88 1.48 -9.97
N LEU A 71 0.82 0.70 -9.71
CA LEU A 71 0.67 -0.04 -8.46
C LEU A 71 1.85 -1.00 -8.23
N LEU A 72 2.29 -1.72 -9.27
CA LEU A 72 3.40 -2.65 -9.18
C LEU A 72 4.70 -1.95 -8.75
N VAL A 73 4.99 -0.77 -9.30
CA VAL A 73 6.14 0.04 -8.88
C VAL A 73 6.02 0.44 -7.40
N LEU A 74 4.85 0.90 -6.96
CA LEU A 74 4.60 1.24 -5.56
C LEU A 74 4.79 0.03 -4.63
N MET A 75 4.28 -1.14 -5.00
CA MET A 75 4.43 -2.37 -4.21
C MET A 75 5.90 -2.79 -4.10
N ILE A 76 6.69 -2.70 -5.18
CA ILE A 76 8.13 -3.04 -5.13
C ILE A 76 8.87 -2.14 -4.15
N ILE A 77 8.60 -0.83 -4.18
CA ILE A 77 9.19 0.15 -3.26
C ILE A 77 8.79 -0.17 -1.81
N GLY A 78 7.50 -0.43 -1.58
CA GLY A 78 6.96 -0.80 -0.28
C GLY A 78 7.61 -2.07 0.28
N VAL A 79 7.66 -3.15 -0.50
CA VAL A 79 8.32 -4.41 -0.15
C VAL A 79 9.78 -4.19 0.24
N ALA A 80 10.53 -3.41 -0.55
CA ALA A 80 11.93 -3.10 -0.24
C ALA A 80 12.07 -2.35 1.09
N GLY A 81 11.18 -1.39 1.38
CA GLY A 81 11.11 -0.68 2.66
C GLY A 81 10.79 -1.59 3.84
N VAL A 82 9.78 -2.45 3.70
CA VAL A 82 9.36 -3.42 4.73
C VAL A 82 10.48 -4.42 5.03
N ILE A 83 11.14 -4.99 4.00
CA ILE A 83 12.28 -5.90 4.19
C ILE A 83 13.41 -5.21 4.95
N LYS A 84 13.74 -3.97 4.59
CA LYS A 84 14.79 -3.20 5.28
C LYS A 84 14.43 -2.95 6.75
N SER A 85 13.18 -2.58 7.03
CA SER A 85 12.71 -2.35 8.40
C SER A 85 12.71 -3.63 9.24
N LEU A 86 12.28 -4.76 8.66
CA LEU A 86 12.31 -6.07 9.31
C LEU A 86 13.74 -6.51 9.65
N LYS A 87 14.70 -6.34 8.72
CA LYS A 87 16.12 -6.64 8.97
C LYS A 87 16.74 -5.76 10.05
N THR A 88 16.27 -4.52 10.19
CA THR A 88 16.80 -3.56 11.18
C THR A 88 16.17 -3.75 12.57
N HIS A 89 15.31 -4.78 12.77
CA HIS A 89 14.58 -5.05 14.02
C HIS A 89 13.83 -3.84 14.61
N LYS A 90 13.54 -2.82 13.79
CA LYS A 90 12.78 -1.66 14.24
C LYS A 90 11.33 -2.09 14.42
N LYS A 91 10.82 -2.02 15.66
CA LYS A 91 9.41 -2.24 15.98
C LYS A 91 8.62 -1.02 15.48
N VAL A 92 8.26 -1.05 14.20
CA VAL A 92 7.41 -0.03 13.57
C VAL A 92 5.99 -0.58 13.49
N GLN A 93 5.00 0.26 13.83
CA GLN A 93 3.60 -0.11 13.72
C GLN A 93 3.19 -0.22 12.25
N CYS A 94 2.30 -1.18 11.96
CA CYS A 94 1.76 -1.36 10.62
C CYS A 94 0.95 -0.11 10.21
N ALA A 95 1.42 0.61 9.18
CA ALA A 95 0.70 1.74 8.62
C ALA A 95 -0.32 1.30 7.55
N CYS A 96 -0.22 0.07 7.02
CA CYS A 96 -1.14 -0.45 6.00
C CYS A 96 -2.59 -0.44 6.50
N LEU A 97 -2.85 -0.84 7.75
CA LEU A 97 -4.21 -0.89 8.31
C LEU A 97 -4.71 0.45 8.91
N GLY A 98 -3.95 1.53 8.74
CA GLY A 98 -4.28 2.87 9.27
C GLY A 98 -4.68 2.84 10.75
N LYS A 99 -5.84 3.45 11.07
CA LYS A 99 -6.40 3.51 12.43
C LYS A 99 -6.56 2.14 13.10
N LEU A 100 -6.89 1.10 12.34
CA LEU A 100 -7.15 -0.24 12.86
C LEU A 100 -5.85 -0.92 13.31
N GLY A 101 -4.77 -0.76 12.53
CA GLY A 101 -3.44 -1.25 12.90
C GLY A 101 -2.89 -0.59 14.16
N HIS A 102 -3.19 0.70 14.36
CA HIS A 102 -2.77 1.46 15.54
C HIS A 102 -3.58 1.10 16.79
N LYS A 103 -4.91 0.96 16.68
CA LYS A 103 -5.78 0.61 17.82
C LYS A 103 -5.55 -0.83 18.30
N LEU A 104 -5.16 -1.73 17.40
CA LEU A 104 -4.85 -3.13 17.71
C LEU A 104 -3.36 -3.36 18.03
N ASN A 105 -2.53 -2.30 18.01
CA ASN A 105 -1.08 -2.34 18.23
C ASN A 105 -0.36 -3.43 17.39
N ILE A 106 -0.77 -3.56 16.11
CA ILE A 106 -0.21 -4.57 15.22
C ILE A 106 1.11 -4.05 14.65
N ASN A 107 2.19 -4.74 15.02
CA ASN A 107 3.51 -4.46 14.47
C ASN A 107 3.61 -4.90 13.01
N LEU A 108 4.47 -4.22 12.25
CA LEU A 108 4.91 -4.70 10.94
C LEU A 108 5.38 -6.14 11.06
N THR A 109 4.70 -7.04 10.35
CA THR A 109 4.87 -8.49 10.46
C THR A 109 5.12 -9.07 9.07
N LYS A 110 5.58 -10.31 8.99
CA LYS A 110 5.68 -11.04 7.72
C LYS A 110 4.35 -11.04 6.93
N PHE A 111 3.21 -10.88 7.62
CA PHE A 111 1.90 -10.77 7.00
C PHE A 111 1.78 -9.59 6.02
N THR A 112 2.21 -8.38 6.41
CA THR A 112 2.18 -7.20 5.52
C THR A 112 3.10 -7.36 4.31
N LEU A 113 4.23 -8.07 4.48
CA LEU A 113 5.12 -8.38 3.35
C LEU A 113 4.44 -9.31 2.35
N ILE A 114 3.72 -10.32 2.83
CA ILE A 114 2.98 -11.27 1.99
C ILE A 114 1.85 -10.54 1.25
N GLU A 115 1.15 -9.63 1.92
CA GLU A 115 0.09 -8.80 1.32
C GLU A 115 0.61 -7.99 0.12
N ASP A 116 1.70 -7.21 0.31
CA ASP A 116 2.28 -6.41 -0.77
C ASP A 116 2.80 -7.27 -1.94
N ILE A 117 3.38 -8.45 -1.65
CA ILE A 117 3.85 -9.39 -2.68
C ILE A 117 2.68 -9.95 -3.48
N ILE A 118 1.59 -10.34 -2.83
CA ILE A 118 0.40 -10.86 -3.51
C ILE A 118 -0.21 -9.77 -4.39
N MET A 119 -0.36 -8.54 -3.87
CA MET A 119 -0.88 -7.42 -4.65
C MET A 119 0.01 -7.08 -5.85
N GLY A 120 1.33 -7.08 -5.68
CA GLY A 120 2.28 -6.91 -6.77
C GLY A 120 2.21 -8.04 -7.81
N GLY A 121 2.08 -9.29 -7.36
CA GLY A 121 1.90 -10.46 -8.23
C GLY A 121 0.61 -10.40 -9.05
N MET A 122 -0.49 -9.98 -8.43
CA MET A 122 -1.76 -9.76 -9.13
C MET A 122 -1.65 -8.63 -10.16
N ALA A 123 -0.97 -7.52 -9.81
CA ALA A 123 -0.72 -6.43 -10.76
C ALA A 123 0.13 -6.89 -11.95
N LEU A 124 1.16 -7.70 -11.72
CA LEU A 124 2.00 -8.26 -12.79
C LEU A 124 1.20 -9.19 -13.71
N ALA A 125 0.35 -10.04 -13.14
CA ALA A 125 -0.53 -10.92 -13.91
C ALA A 125 -1.50 -10.13 -14.79
N ILE A 126 -2.05 -9.01 -14.31
CA ILE A 126 -2.91 -8.11 -15.08
C ILE A 126 -2.17 -7.44 -16.24
N ILE A 127 -0.87 -7.17 -16.10
CA ILE A 127 -0.04 -6.57 -17.16
C ILE A 127 0.29 -7.60 -18.25
N LEU A 128 0.59 -8.84 -17.85
CA LEU A 128 0.99 -9.92 -18.76
C LEU A 128 -0.17 -10.59 -19.50
N LEU A 129 -1.38 -10.60 -18.91
CA LEU A 129 -2.62 -11.04 -19.56
C LEU A 129 -3.28 -9.90 -20.37
#